data_AF-A0A0A9EAR8-F1
#
_entry.id   AF-A0A0A9EAR8-F1
#
_cell.length_a   1.000
_cell.length_b   1.000
_cell.length_c   1.000
_cell.angle_alpha   90.00
_cell.angle_beta   90.00
_cell.angle_gamma   90.00
#
_symmetry.space_group_name_H-M   'P 1'
#
loop_
_entity.id
_entity.type
_entity.pdbx_description
1 polymer ?
#
loop_
_entity_poly.entity_id
_entity_poly.type
_entity_poly.pdbx_seq_one_letter_code
_entity_poly.pdbx_strand_id
1 'polypeptide(L)' 'MTMAEFTPCPFNSNAISGIRSLLKSYCDRYKFEEDHGGLHFGWGEKTLIVSSAWQ' A
#
# COMPACT_ATOMS: atom_id res chain seq x y z
N MET A 1 12.64 4.77 7.34
CA MET A 1 13.19 6.10 7.02
C MET A 1 13.26 7.01 8.25
N THR A 2 12.53 6.71 9.34
CA THR A 2 12.58 7.45 10.61
C THR A 2 13.98 7.62 11.21
N MET A 3 14.85 6.61 11.09
CA MET A 3 16.25 6.73 11.55
C MET A 3 17.07 7.77 10.77
N ALA A 4 16.62 8.15 9.58
CA ALA A 4 17.17 9.24 8.77
C ALA A 4 16.31 10.52 8.89
N GLU A 5 15.56 10.65 9.99
CA GLU A 5 14.75 11.82 10.36
C GLU A 5 13.57 12.15 9.43
N PHE A 6 13.22 11.26 8.50
CA PHE A 6 12.00 11.40 7.72
C PHE A 6 10.75 11.08 8.54
N THR A 7 9.70 11.86 8.34
CA THR A 7 8.40 11.66 9.00
C THR A 7 7.48 10.82 8.10
N PRO A 8 6.89 9.71 8.58
CA PRO A 8 5.91 8.97 7.81
C PRO A 8 4.72 9.86 7.45
N CYS A 9 4.25 9.78 6.20
CA CYS A 9 3.05 10.49 5.78
C CYS A 9 2.01 9.50 5.22
N PRO A 10 0.73 9.62 5.62
CA PRO A 10 -0.30 8.71 5.15
C PRO A 10 -0.61 8.95 3.67
N PHE A 11 -0.92 7.88 2.95
CA PHE A 11 -1.44 7.99 1.59
C PHE A 11 -2.82 8.66 1.61
N ASN A 12 -3.14 9.41 0.56
CA ASN A 12 -4.46 10.01 0.46
C ASN A 12 -5.54 8.93 0.21
N SER A 13 -6.72 9.10 0.81
CA SER A 13 -7.83 8.12 0.73
C SER A 13 -8.32 7.86 -0.69
N ASN A 14 -8.29 8.87 -1.57
CA ASN A 14 -8.68 8.72 -2.96
C ASN A 14 -7.72 7.83 -3.76
N ALA A 15 -6.42 7.93 -3.48
CA ALA A 15 -5.38 7.09 -4.08
C ALA A 15 -5.53 5.65 -3.62
N ILE A 16 -5.75 5.43 -2.33
CA ILE A 16 -6.03 4.09 -1.76
C ILE A 16 -7.26 3.46 -2.44
N SER A 17 -8.35 4.23 -2.58
CA SER A 17 -9.57 3.78 -3.26
C SER A 17 -9.34 3.45 -4.74
N GLY A 18 -8.58 4.30 -5.44
CA GLY A 18 -8.19 4.10 -6.84
C GLY A 18 -7.34 2.83 -7.03
N ILE A 19 -6.35 2.63 -6.17
CA ILE A 19 -5.51 1.42 -6.15
C ILE A 19 -6.37 0.17 -5.95
N ARG A 20 -7.26 0.18 -4.96
CA ARG A 20 -8.15 -0.97 -4.68
C ARG A 20 -9.05 -1.30 -5.87
N SER A 21 -9.59 -0.27 -6.52
CA SER A 21 -10.45 -0.42 -7.70
C SER A 21 -9.67 -0.97 -8.90
N LEU A 22 -8.45 -0.48 -9.11
CA LEU A 22 -7.55 -0.94 -10.17
C LEU A 22 -7.18 -2.42 -9.98
N LEU A 23 -6.77 -2.83 -8.77
CA LEU A 23 -6.42 -4.23 -8.50
C LEU A 23 -7.60 -5.18 -8.76
N LYS A 24 -8.80 -4.79 -8.32
CA LYS A 24 -10.04 -5.54 -8.60
C LYS A 24 -10.35 -5.65 -10.10
N SER A 25 -10.03 -4.63 -10.89
CA SER A 25 -10.25 -4.68 -12.35
C SER A 25 -9.37 -5.70 -13.07
N TYR A 26 -8.25 -6.12 -12.48
CA TYR A 26 -7.41 -7.18 -13.02
C TYR A 26 -7.90 -8.56 -12.60
N CYS A 27 -7.97 -8.85 -11.29
CA CYS A 27 -8.55 -10.07 -10.72
C CYS A 27 -8.65 -10.01 -9.19
N ASP A 28 -9.43 -10.91 -8.60
CA ASP A 28 -9.63 -10.99 -7.14
C ASP A 28 -8.48 -11.68 -6.36
N ARG A 29 -7.42 -12.09 -7.05
CA ARG A 29 -6.27 -12.77 -6.41
C ARG A 29 -5.22 -11.82 -5.85
N TYR A 30 -5.29 -10.55 -6.25
CA TYR A 30 -4.42 -9.53 -5.68
C TYR A 30 -4.86 -9.19 -4.25
N LYS A 31 -3.87 -9.16 -3.36
CA LYS A 31 -4.05 -8.77 -1.97
C LYS A 31 -3.58 -7.33 -1.78
N PHE A 32 -4.35 -6.57 -1.03
CA PHE A 32 -4.04 -5.17 -0.68
C PHE A 32 -4.40 -4.91 0.78
N GLU A 33 -3.41 -4.55 1.58
CA GLU A 33 -3.55 -4.24 3.00
C GLU A 33 -2.85 -2.92 3.33
N GLU A 34 -3.47 -2.15 4.21
CA GLU A 34 -2.82 -1.02 4.88
C GLU A 34 -2.28 -1.49 6.22
N ASP A 35 -0.99 -1.32 6.44
CA ASP A 35 -0.32 -1.74 7.65
C ASP A 35 0.67 -0.67 8.12
N HIS A 36 0.49 -0.15 9.33
CA HIS A 36 1.34 0.89 9.94
C HIS A 36 1.63 2.11 9.03
N GLY A 37 0.69 2.47 8.15
CA GLY A 37 0.83 3.58 7.18
C GLY A 37 1.53 3.22 5.87
N GLY A 38 1.98 1.98 5.72
CA GLY A 38 2.45 1.39 4.45
C GLY A 38 1.34 0.68 3.70
N LEU A 39 1.50 0.57 2.38
CA LEU A 39 0.63 -0.20 1.49
C LEU A 39 1.32 -1.52 1.12
N HIS A 40 0.73 -2.63 1.52
CA HIS A 40 1.23 -3.97 1.25
C HIS A 40 0.44 -4.58 0.08
N PHE A 41 1.15 -4.90 -0.98
CA PHE A 41 0.62 -5.54 -2.18
C PHE A 41 1.08 -6.98 -2.24
N GLY A 42 0.16 -7.89 -2.50
CA GLY A 42 0.45 -9.31 -2.47
C GLY A 42 -0.32 -10.13 -3.49
N TRP A 43 0.00 -11.42 -3.51
CA TRP A 43 -0.69 -12.45 -4.28
C TRP A 43 -0.91 -13.68 -3.41
N GLY A 44 -2.18 -14.04 -3.18
CA GLY A 44 -2.53 -15.02 -2.16
C GLY A 44 -1.98 -14.61 -0.78
N GLU A 45 -1.28 -15.53 -0.11
CA GLU A 45 -0.70 -15.30 1.22
C GLU A 45 0.66 -14.57 1.19
N LYS A 46 1.21 -14.25 0.01
CA LYS A 46 2.53 -13.64 -0.11
C LYS A 46 2.44 -12.15 -0.35
N THR A 47 3.07 -11.36 0.51
CA THR A 47 3.39 -9.95 0.24
C THR A 47 4.53 -9.87 -0.77
N LEU A 48 4.34 -9.08 -1.82
CA LEU A 48 5.27 -8.93 -2.93
C LEU A 48 5.94 -7.55 -2.94
N ILE A 49 5.16 -6.48 -2.70
CA ILE A 49 5.64 -5.10 -2.75
C ILE A 49 5.10 -4.36 -1.53
N VAL A 50 5.95 -3.55 -0.91
CA VAL A 50 5.58 -2.62 0.17
C VAL A 50 5.87 -1.21 -0.31
N SER A 51 4.89 -0.32 -0.23
CA SER A 51 5.02 1.10 -0.50
C SER A 51 4.84 1.90 0.78
N SER A 52 5.62 2.96 0.96
CA SER A 52 5.51 3.88 2.09
C SER A 52 5.82 5.30 1.61
N ALA A 53 5.17 6.28 2.22
CA ALA A 53 5.38 7.69 1.91
C ALA A 53 6.00 8.41 3.11
N TRP A 54 6.89 9.36 2.81
CA TRP A 54 7.73 10.04 3.79
C TRP A 54 7.89 11.51 3.39
N GLN A 55 8.02 12.38 4.40
CA GLN A 55 8.33 13.80 4.27
C GLN A 55 9.64 14.13 4.97
#